data_AF-A0A535SL58-F1
#
_entry.id   AF-A0A535SL58-F1
#
_cell.length_a   1.000
_cell.length_b   1.000
_cell.length_c   1.000
_cell.angle_alpha   90.00
_cell.angle_beta   90.00
_cell.angle_gamma   90.00
#
_symmetry.space_group_name_H-M   'P 1'
#
loop_
_entity.id
_entity.type
_entity.pdbx_description
1 polymer ?
#
loop_
_entity_poly.entity_id
_entity_poly.type
_entity_poly.pdbx_seq_one_letter_code
_entity_poly.pdbx_strand_id
1 'polypeptide(L)'
;MAEADHLYQEHRYEEALVIYDQVIALFPEYAFALLGKGETLLTLKRDQESLDILDKAIQVDPKVTSAHFHQSRAQALCNLQRYEESLAAYDKALGINSRNTRLYDEKATVLFYLRRYDEALKIYEQL
;
A
#
# COMPACT_ATOMS: atom_id res chain seq x y z
N MET A 1 6.75 2.12 17.46
CA MET A 1 7.03 2.40 16.04
C MET A 1 8.46 2.07 15.69
N ALA A 2 9.47 2.81 16.15
CA ALA A 2 10.88 2.56 15.78
C ALA A 2 11.35 1.10 15.99
N GLU A 3 10.89 0.44 17.07
CA GLU A 3 11.16 -0.98 17.31
C GLU A 3 10.50 -1.90 16.27
N ALA A 4 9.24 -1.66 15.91
CA ALA A 4 8.54 -2.41 14.86
C ALA A 4 9.20 -2.22 13.50
N ASP A 5 9.59 -0.98 13.18
CA ASP A 5 10.28 -0.65 11.93
C ASP A 5 11.64 -1.36 11.87
N HIS A 6 12.37 -1.43 13.00
CA HIS A 6 13.63 -2.14 13.09
C HIS A 6 13.46 -3.65 12.90
N LEU A 7 12.49 -4.27 13.59
CA LEU A 7 12.16 -5.70 13.43
C LEU A 7 11.77 -6.03 11.98
N TYR A 8 11.05 -5.13 11.31
CA TYR A 8 10.73 -5.26 9.91
C TYR A 8 11.98 -5.32 9.03
N GLN A 9 12.97 -4.44 9.26
CA GLN A 9 14.24 -4.45 8.52
C GLN A 9 15.06 -5.73 8.77
N GLU A 10 14.92 -6.34 9.95
CA GLU A 10 15.53 -7.64 10.28
C GLU A 10 14.75 -8.85 9.71
N HIS A 11 13.69 -8.61 8.93
CA HIS A 11 12.78 -9.64 8.41
C HIS A 11 11.99 -10.41 9.49
N ARG A 12 11.91 -9.87 10.71
CA ARG A 12 11.18 -10.43 11.85
C ARG A 12 9.73 -9.94 11.84
N TYR A 13 9.03 -10.25 10.77
CA TYR A 13 7.72 -9.65 10.44
C TYR A 13 6.63 -9.96 11.46
N GLU A 14 6.53 -11.19 11.96
CA GLU A 14 5.52 -11.55 12.97
C GLU A 14 5.75 -10.80 14.28
N GLU A 15 7.01 -10.56 14.66
CA GLU A 15 7.34 -9.77 15.86
C GLU A 15 7.03 -8.28 15.64
N ALA A 16 7.32 -7.75 14.44
CA ALA A 16 6.92 -6.40 14.06
C ALA A 16 5.39 -6.22 14.15
N LEU A 17 4.60 -7.22 13.70
CA LEU A 17 3.14 -7.20 13.82
C LEU A 17 2.68 -7.10 15.27
N VAL A 18 3.30 -7.85 16.19
CA VAL A 18 2.98 -7.76 17.63
C VAL A 18 3.18 -6.35 18.16
N ILE A 19 4.30 -5.69 17.79
CA ILE A 19 4.56 -4.32 18.23
C ILE A 19 3.57 -3.33 17.60
N TYR A 20 3.24 -3.48 16.30
CA TYR A 20 2.21 -2.64 15.69
C TYR A 20 0.84 -2.81 16.36
N ASP A 21 0.46 -4.04 16.70
CA ASP A 21 -0.80 -4.33 17.40
C ASP A 21 -0.85 -3.69 18.78
N GLN A 22 0.25 -3.70 19.53
CA GLN A 22 0.35 -2.99 20.80
C GLN A 22 0.18 -1.47 20.63
N VAL A 23 0.83 -0.88 19.62
CA VAL A 23 0.69 0.56 19.34
C VAL A 23 -0.74 0.89 18.94
N ILE A 24 -1.38 0.08 18.09
CA ILE A 24 -2.78 0.27 17.66
C ILE A 24 -3.74 0.09 18.84
N ALA A 25 -3.47 -0.81 19.78
CA ALA A 25 -4.30 -0.97 20.98
C ALA A 25 -4.27 0.28 21.87
N LEU A 26 -3.13 0.97 21.95
CA LEU A 26 -2.98 2.23 22.69
C LEU A 26 -3.50 3.45 21.91
N PHE A 27 -3.31 3.44 20.58
CA PHE A 27 -3.64 4.54 19.69
C PHE A 27 -4.35 4.02 18.43
N PRO A 28 -5.66 3.71 18.50
CA PRO A 28 -6.39 3.01 17.43
C PRO A 28 -6.51 3.77 16.11
N GLU A 29 -6.34 5.10 16.15
CA GLU A 29 -6.44 6.01 15.01
C GLU A 29 -5.07 6.47 14.50
N TYR A 30 -3.98 5.87 15.00
CA TYR A 30 -2.65 6.26 14.56
C TYR A 30 -2.33 5.66 13.18
N ALA A 31 -2.56 6.46 12.14
CA ALA A 31 -2.48 6.06 10.73
C ALA A 31 -1.15 5.39 10.35
N PHE A 32 -0.01 5.84 10.87
CA PHE A 32 1.29 5.25 10.55
C PHE A 32 1.50 3.85 11.14
N ALA A 33 0.95 3.56 12.33
CA ALA A 33 0.99 2.20 12.87
C ALA A 33 0.11 1.25 12.05
N LEU A 34 -1.05 1.73 11.60
CA LEU A 34 -1.92 0.98 10.69
C LEU A 34 -1.21 0.75 9.34
N LEU A 35 -0.55 1.76 8.76
CA LEU A 35 0.23 1.61 7.54
C LEU A 35 1.34 0.55 7.70
N GLY A 36 2.18 0.67 8.73
CA GLY A 36 3.27 -0.28 8.97
C GLY A 36 2.79 -1.72 9.18
N LYS A 37 1.67 -1.90 9.89
CA LYS A 37 0.99 -3.20 9.99
C LYS A 37 0.54 -3.71 8.61
N GLY A 38 -0.14 -2.86 7.83
CA GLY A 38 -0.61 -3.20 6.50
C GLY A 38 0.51 -3.64 5.56
N GLU A 39 1.64 -2.92 5.56
CA GLU A 39 2.82 -3.26 4.75
C GLU A 39 3.48 -4.57 5.20
N THR A 40 3.55 -4.80 6.50
CA THR A 40 4.05 -6.06 7.06
C THR A 40 3.18 -7.25 6.64
N LEU A 41 1.86 -7.07 6.61
CA LEU A 41 0.92 -8.08 6.13
C LEU A 41 1.08 -8.35 4.61
N LEU A 42 1.36 -7.33 3.79
CA LEU A 42 1.67 -7.52 2.36
C LEU A 42 2.91 -8.40 2.18
N THR A 43 3.96 -8.11 2.94
CA THR A 43 5.22 -8.87 2.89
C THR A 43 5.00 -10.33 3.29
N LEU A 44 4.09 -10.58 4.23
CA LEU A 44 3.66 -11.92 4.66
C LEU A 44 2.60 -12.57 3.76
N LYS A 45 2.21 -11.96 2.62
CA LYS A 45 1.16 -12.44 1.71
C LYS A 45 -0.22 -12.59 2.36
N ARG A 46 -0.48 -11.83 3.41
CA ARG A 46 -1.78 -11.71 4.08
C ARG A 46 -2.57 -10.54 3.48
N ASP A 47 -2.81 -10.62 2.17
CA ASP A 47 -3.21 -9.46 1.36
C ASP A 47 -4.61 -8.91 1.73
N GLN A 48 -5.57 -9.78 2.08
CA GLN A 48 -6.90 -9.34 2.50
C GLN A 48 -6.86 -8.60 3.85
N GLU A 49 -6.13 -9.15 4.83
CA GLU A 49 -5.95 -8.49 6.13
C GLU A 49 -5.20 -7.16 5.98
N SER A 50 -4.20 -7.11 5.09
CA SER A 50 -3.51 -5.87 4.77
C SER A 50 -4.48 -4.83 4.22
N LEU A 51 -5.30 -5.20 3.23
CA LEU A 51 -6.26 -4.29 2.62
C LEU A 51 -7.21 -3.69 3.65
N ASP A 52 -7.76 -4.51 4.55
CA ASP A 52 -8.68 -4.06 5.60
C ASP A 52 -8.01 -3.04 6.54
N ILE A 53 -6.75 -3.28 6.93
CA ILE A 53 -5.98 -2.38 7.78
C ILE A 53 -5.60 -1.09 7.05
N LEU A 54 -5.22 -1.17 5.78
CA LEU A 54 -4.86 0.00 4.95
C LEU A 54 -6.08 0.88 4.65
N ASP A 55 -7.25 0.28 4.40
CA ASP A 55 -8.51 1.01 4.25
C ASP A 55 -8.85 1.76 5.54
N LYS A 56 -8.66 1.13 6.71
CA LYS A 56 -8.79 1.83 7.99
C LYS A 56 -7.77 2.96 8.11
N ALA A 57 -6.51 2.72 7.77
CA ALA A 57 -5.44 3.72 7.86
C ALA A 57 -5.74 5.01 7.07
N ILE A 58 -6.32 4.86 5.87
CA ILE A 58 -6.74 5.97 5.00
C ILE A 58 -7.96 6.71 5.58
N GLN A 59 -8.86 5.99 6.25
CA GLN A 59 -10.08 6.59 6.82
C GLN A 59 -9.82 7.40 8.09
N VAL A 60 -8.92 6.95 8.97
CA VAL A 60 -8.72 7.58 10.28
C VAL A 60 -8.09 8.96 10.19
N ASP A 61 -7.18 9.19 9.24
CA ASP A 61 -6.60 10.51 9.02
C ASP A 61 -6.35 10.77 7.52
N PRO A 62 -7.35 11.33 6.81
CA PRO A 62 -7.20 11.69 5.41
C PRO A 62 -6.17 12.79 5.16
N LYS A 63 -5.78 13.59 6.17
CA LYS A 63 -4.83 14.69 6.00
C LYS A 63 -3.39 14.22 5.97
N VAL A 64 -3.07 13.13 6.68
CA VAL A 64 -1.73 12.52 6.67
C VAL A 64 -1.59 11.41 5.63
N THR A 65 -2.70 11.02 4.98
CA THR A 65 -2.72 10.04 3.91
C THR A 65 -1.85 10.51 2.75
N SER A 66 -0.66 9.94 2.66
CA SER A 66 0.31 10.22 1.59
C SER A 66 0.08 9.27 0.40
N ALA A 67 0.80 9.52 -0.69
CA ALA A 67 0.80 8.62 -1.85
C ALA A 67 1.13 7.16 -1.47
N HIS A 68 1.94 6.94 -0.43
CA HIS A 68 2.34 5.60 0.02
C HIS A 68 1.16 4.79 0.56
N PHE A 69 0.18 5.40 1.23
CA PHE A 69 -1.00 4.66 1.71
C PHE A 69 -1.80 4.09 0.55
N HIS A 70 -2.02 4.90 -0.49
CA HIS A 70 -2.72 4.48 -1.68
C HIS A 70 -1.91 3.48 -2.52
N GLN A 71 -0.58 3.61 -2.55
CA GLN A 71 0.31 2.64 -3.17
C GLN A 71 0.19 1.27 -2.50
N SER A 72 0.35 1.20 -1.17
CA SER A 72 0.27 -0.07 -0.42
C SER A 72 -1.12 -0.70 -0.56
N ARG A 73 -2.19 0.12 -0.56
CA ARG A 73 -3.55 -0.35 -0.85
C ARG A 73 -3.68 -0.91 -2.26
N ALA A 74 -3.11 -0.23 -3.26
CA ALA A 74 -3.14 -0.67 -4.65
C ALA A 74 -2.41 -2.01 -4.83
N GLN A 75 -1.27 -2.19 -4.16
CA GLN A 75 -0.51 -3.44 -4.15
C GLN A 75 -1.35 -4.59 -3.55
N ALA A 76 -2.01 -4.36 -2.42
CA ALA A 76 -2.89 -5.37 -1.80
C ALA A 76 -4.01 -5.79 -2.75
N LEU A 77 -4.68 -4.82 -3.40
CA LEU A 77 -5.71 -5.09 -4.40
C LEU A 77 -5.19 -5.86 -5.61
N CYS A 78 -3.99 -5.52 -6.09
CA CYS A 78 -3.36 -6.23 -7.21
C CYS A 78 -3.08 -7.69 -6.85
N ASN A 79 -2.55 -7.96 -5.64
CA ASN A 79 -2.28 -9.32 -5.18
C ASN A 79 -3.58 -10.14 -5.06
N LEU A 80 -4.68 -9.49 -4.66
CA LEU A 80 -6.03 -10.07 -4.62
C LEU A 80 -6.72 -10.14 -6.00
N GLN A 81 -6.01 -9.80 -7.09
CA GLN A 81 -6.54 -9.77 -8.47
C GLN A 81 -7.70 -8.79 -8.69
N ARG A 82 -7.87 -7.81 -7.80
CA ARG A 82 -8.86 -6.73 -7.89
C ARG A 82 -8.26 -5.57 -8.69
N TYR A 83 -7.92 -5.84 -9.94
CA TYR A 83 -7.05 -4.97 -10.74
C TYR A 83 -7.65 -3.59 -11.03
N GLU A 84 -8.94 -3.47 -11.32
CA GLU A 84 -9.56 -2.16 -11.58
C GLU A 84 -9.54 -1.25 -10.33
N GLU A 85 -9.76 -1.82 -9.15
CA GLU A 85 -9.66 -1.07 -7.89
C GLU A 85 -8.20 -0.71 -7.56
N SER A 86 -7.26 -1.58 -7.94
CA SER A 86 -5.82 -1.31 -7.83
C SER A 86 -5.42 -0.12 -8.72
N LEU A 87 -5.88 -0.06 -9.98
CA LEU A 87 -5.65 1.09 -10.86
C LEU A 87 -6.18 2.38 -10.25
N ALA A 88 -7.41 2.37 -9.73
CA ALA A 88 -8.00 3.55 -9.09
C ALA A 88 -7.19 4.00 -7.86
N ALA A 89 -6.60 3.07 -7.11
CA ALA A 89 -5.73 3.39 -5.99
C ALA A 89 -4.37 3.96 -6.46
N TYR A 90 -3.77 3.42 -7.52
CA TYR A 90 -2.57 3.99 -8.13
C TYR A 90 -2.82 5.39 -8.69
N ASP A 91 -3.97 5.65 -9.29
CA ASP A 91 -4.36 6.99 -9.77
C ASP A 91 -4.47 7.99 -8.62
N LYS A 92 -5.02 7.59 -7.47
CA LYS A 92 -5.02 8.41 -6.26
C LYS A 92 -3.59 8.70 -5.76
N ALA A 93 -2.73 7.68 -5.74
CA ALA A 93 -1.33 7.84 -5.33
C ALA A 93 -0.57 8.82 -6.24
N LEU A 94 -0.74 8.69 -7.56
CA LEU A 94 -0.17 9.58 -8.57
C LEU A 94 -0.76 10.99 -8.52
N GLY A 95 -2.04 11.14 -8.16
CA GLY A 95 -2.66 12.44 -7.93
C GLY A 95 -2.02 13.21 -6.76
N ILE A 96 -1.50 12.49 -5.75
CA ILE A 96 -0.78 13.08 -4.60
C ILE A 96 0.70 13.31 -4.94
N ASN A 97 1.35 12.36 -5.59
CA ASN A 97 2.76 12.46 -5.98
C ASN A 97 2.96 12.01 -7.44
N SER A 98 2.76 12.95 -8.36
CA SER A 98 2.82 12.71 -9.80
C SER A 98 4.23 12.49 -10.35
N ARG A 99 5.26 12.69 -9.53
CA ARG A 99 6.69 12.52 -9.90
C ARG A 99 7.26 11.17 -9.50
N ASN A 100 6.48 10.32 -8.84
CA ASN A 100 6.96 9.01 -8.41
C ASN A 100 6.88 8.01 -9.57
N THR A 101 8.01 7.82 -10.26
CA THR A 101 8.14 6.89 -11.41
C THR A 101 7.74 5.47 -11.07
N ARG A 102 8.03 5.01 -9.84
CA ARG A 102 7.66 3.68 -9.37
C ARG A 102 6.14 3.44 -9.40
N LEU A 103 5.33 4.46 -9.13
CA LEU A 103 3.86 4.32 -9.19
C LEU A 103 3.37 4.10 -10.62
N TYR A 104 4.04 4.71 -11.61
CA TYR A 104 3.71 4.47 -13.01
C TYR A 104 4.08 3.05 -13.45
N ASP A 105 5.25 2.54 -13.04
CA ASP A 105 5.66 1.16 -13.31
C ASP A 105 4.70 0.14 -12.71
N GLU A 106 4.30 0.34 -11.45
CA GLU A 106 3.34 -0.52 -10.78
C GLU A 106 1.95 -0.44 -11.44
N LYS A 107 1.48 0.76 -11.81
CA LYS A 107 0.22 0.95 -12.55
C LYS A 107 0.26 0.26 -13.94
N ALA A 108 1.35 0.40 -14.68
CA ALA A 108 1.53 -0.28 -15.97
C ALA A 108 1.52 -1.81 -15.82
N THR A 109 2.10 -2.32 -14.72
CA THR A 109 2.04 -3.75 -14.38
C THR A 109 0.60 -4.22 -14.15
N VAL A 110 -0.23 -3.44 -13.46
CA VAL A 110 -1.66 -3.75 -13.29
C VAL A 110 -2.41 -3.73 -14.62
N LEU A 111 -2.15 -2.75 -15.49
CA LEU A 111 -2.73 -2.69 -16.84
C LEU A 111 -2.35 -3.92 -17.67
N PHE A 112 -1.12 -4.42 -17.52
CA PHE A 112 -0.67 -5.65 -18.16
C PHE A 112 -1.48 -6.87 -17.70
N TYR A 113 -1.75 -7.01 -16.39
CA TYR A 113 -2.61 -8.08 -15.87
C TYR A 113 -4.05 -8.00 -16.41
N LEU A 114 -4.56 -6.79 -16.65
CA LEU A 114 -5.85 -6.55 -17.31
C LEU A 114 -5.83 -6.73 -18.84
N ARG A 115 -4.67 -7.02 -19.43
CA ARG A 115 -4.45 -7.08 -20.89
C ARG A 115 -4.71 -5.74 -21.62
N ARG A 116 -4.64 -4.62 -20.89
CA ARG A 116 -4.79 -3.26 -21.42
C ARG A 116 -3.42 -2.73 -21.88
N TYR A 117 -2.80 -3.45 -22.81
CA TYR A 117 -1.40 -3.23 -23.21
C TYR A 117 -1.15 -1.86 -23.83
N ASP A 118 -2.08 -1.35 -24.63
CA ASP A 118 -1.97 -0.03 -25.25
C ASP A 118 -1.92 1.10 -24.21
N GLU A 119 -2.63 0.93 -23.09
CA GLU A 119 -2.61 1.89 -22.00
C GLU A 119 -1.34 1.78 -21.16
N ALA A 120 -0.80 0.57 -20.98
CA ALA A 120 0.49 0.38 -20.33
C ALA A 120 1.63 1.01 -21.14
N LEU A 121 1.62 0.85 -22.48
CA LEU A 121 2.60 1.47 -23.37
C LEU A 121 2.57 3.00 -23.30
N LYS A 122 1.38 3.60 -23.28
CA LYS A 122 1.23 5.06 -23.14
C LYS A 122 1.85 5.61 -21.87
N ILE A 123 1.87 4.84 -20.77
CA ILE A 123 2.55 5.26 -19.54
C ILE A 123 4.06 5.36 -19.77
N TYR A 124 4.66 4.35 -20.39
CA TYR A 124 6.11 4.34 -20.66
C TYR A 124 6.54 5.39 -21.69
N GLU A 125 5.67 5.77 -22.61
CA GLU A 125 5.93 6.86 -23.57
C GLU A 125 5.91 8.25 -22.95
N GLN A 126 5.31 8.41 -21.76
CA GLN A 126 5.12 9.70 -21.08
C GLN A 126 6.09 9.95 -19.91
N LEU A 127 6.89 8.95 -19.53
CA LEU A 127 7.93 9.01 -18.50
C LEU A 127 9.27 9.51 -19.06
#